data_AF-A0A7C5JD09-F1
#
_entry.id   AF-A0A7C5JD09-F1
#
_cell.length_a   1.000
_cell.length_b   1.000
_cell.length_c   1.000
_cell.angle_alpha   90.00
_cell.angle_beta   90.00
_cell.angle_gamma   90.00
#
_symmetry.space_group_name_H-M   'P 1'
#
loop_
_entity.id
_entity.type
_entity.pdbx_description
1 polymer ?
#
loop_
_entity_poly.entity_id
_entity_poly.type
_entity_poly.pdbx_seq_one_letter_code
_entity_poly.pdbx_strand_id
1 'polypeptide(L)'
;MCGICGELRFDGRPSEPATIAAMNERLARRGPDDEGSHFTGPLGLGHRRLSVIDLSARSHQPMIDEALGLSLVFNGAIYNYRELRAALQAEGYRFFSEGDTEVILKAYHHWGEACVEHLHGMFAFALWDARAQRLFAARDRLGIKPFYYAQVEGAFRFASSSQALLAGGGVDKAIDPVGLHHQLTLHAVIPAPHTILKGVRKLAPGHTLTVTLDGELQARRYWRLEATRPVEPKTEQDWIQLIHDALRKAVERRLTVADVPVGVLLSGGLDSSLLVGLLAEAGVKDLRTFSIGFEDVGEEAGSEFEYSDAVVERFQTRHTKYHIPNSEVLPRLPEAVDNMAEPMVGQDAVAFYLLAERVSKDVKVVQSGQGADEVFGGYFWYPRMDAEAGTDLERFARHYFDRPHEEFLETVTTPYRGEDWTSKLVAERLA
;
A
#
# COMPACT_ATOMS: atom_id res chain seq x y z
N MET A 1 0.03 2.30 10.68
CA MET A 1 -0.11 3.09 9.42
C MET A 1 -1.40 3.90 9.52
N CYS A 2 -1.60 5.06 8.94
CA CYS A 2 -2.93 5.70 9.04
C CYS A 2 -4.05 4.85 8.37
N GLY A 3 -5.30 5.16 8.72
CA GLY A 3 -6.51 4.66 8.07
C GLY A 3 -7.36 5.85 7.61
N ILE A 4 -7.86 5.78 6.38
CA ILE A 4 -8.79 6.77 5.83
C ILE A 4 -10.10 6.10 5.45
N CYS A 5 -11.21 6.83 5.62
CA CYS A 5 -12.51 6.47 5.08
C CYS A 5 -13.33 7.71 4.75
N GLY A 6 -14.36 7.56 3.92
CA GLY A 6 -15.31 8.63 3.65
C GLY A 6 -16.49 8.20 2.81
N GLU A 7 -17.47 9.09 2.77
CA GLU A 7 -18.72 8.98 2.02
C GLU A 7 -18.99 10.31 1.31
N LEU A 8 -19.32 10.24 0.02
CA LEU A 8 -19.89 11.34 -0.74
C LEU A 8 -21.27 10.91 -1.23
N ARG A 9 -22.30 11.62 -0.78
CA ARG A 9 -23.69 11.39 -1.22
C ARG A 9 -24.03 12.22 -2.45
N PHE A 10 -24.82 11.63 -3.34
CA PHE A 10 -25.35 12.29 -4.54
C PHE A 10 -26.89 12.30 -4.58
N ASP A 11 -27.54 11.84 -3.51
CA ASP A 11 -29.01 11.82 -3.38
C ASP A 11 -29.59 13.09 -2.72
N GLY A 12 -28.78 14.14 -2.59
CA GLY A 12 -29.15 15.42 -1.98
C GLY A 12 -29.25 15.39 -0.45
N ARG A 13 -28.89 14.27 0.20
CA ARG A 13 -28.85 14.17 1.66
C ARG A 13 -27.45 14.44 2.22
N PRO A 14 -27.33 14.88 3.47
CA PRO A 14 -26.03 14.97 4.12
C PRO A 14 -25.44 13.59 4.40
N SER A 15 -24.10 13.48 4.48
CA SER A 15 -23.45 12.24 4.91
C SER A 15 -23.85 11.89 6.35
N GLU A 16 -24.02 10.60 6.62
CA GLU A 16 -24.50 10.11 7.91
C GLU A 16 -23.33 9.88 8.89
N PRO A 17 -23.31 10.57 10.06
CA PRO A 17 -22.22 10.40 11.02
C PRO A 17 -22.03 8.97 11.52
N ALA A 18 -23.12 8.21 11.67
CA ALA A 18 -23.08 6.81 12.08
C ALA A 18 -22.32 5.92 11.08
N THR A 19 -22.49 6.18 9.78
CA THR A 19 -21.78 5.45 8.71
C THR A 19 -20.28 5.69 8.81
N ILE A 20 -19.84 6.95 8.89
CA ILE A 20 -18.41 7.28 9.03
C ILE A 20 -17.83 6.72 10.33
N ALA A 21 -18.57 6.78 11.44
CA ALA A 21 -18.12 6.21 12.71
C ALA A 21 -17.88 4.70 12.62
N ALA A 22 -18.81 3.95 12.04
CA ALA A 22 -18.69 2.49 11.85
C ALA A 22 -17.51 2.11 10.93
N MET A 23 -17.31 2.86 9.84
CA MET A 23 -16.14 2.67 8.96
C MET A 23 -14.83 2.97 9.69
N ASN A 24 -14.78 4.08 10.45
CA ASN A 24 -13.58 4.56 11.12
C ASN A 24 -13.16 3.66 12.30
N GLU A 25 -14.12 3.02 12.98
CA GLU A 25 -13.85 2.04 14.04
C GLU A 25 -13.06 0.83 13.51
N ARG A 26 -13.42 0.32 12.32
CA ARG A 26 -12.68 -0.79 11.67
C ARG A 26 -11.25 -0.45 11.30
N LEU A 27 -10.88 0.83 11.32
CA LEU A 27 -9.54 1.30 11.00
C LEU A 27 -8.68 1.59 12.25
N ALA A 28 -9.22 1.43 13.47
CA ALA A 28 -8.56 1.86 14.71
C ALA A 28 -7.15 1.29 14.90
N ARG A 29 -6.94 -0.01 14.60
CA ARG A 29 -5.63 -0.68 14.70
C ARG A 29 -4.57 -0.09 13.78
N ARG A 30 -4.98 0.54 12.67
CA ARG A 30 -4.04 1.17 11.74
C ARG A 30 -3.43 2.40 12.43
N GLY A 31 -4.30 3.31 12.91
CA GLY A 31 -3.91 4.58 13.50
C GLY A 31 -4.39 4.73 14.95
N PRO A 32 -3.62 4.20 15.92
CA PRO A 32 -3.99 4.23 17.34
C PRO A 32 -3.68 5.55 18.07
N ASP A 33 -2.98 6.50 17.44
CA ASP A 33 -2.50 7.70 18.13
C ASP A 33 -3.54 8.84 18.19
N ASP A 34 -4.44 8.92 17.20
CA ASP A 34 -5.46 9.98 17.10
C ASP A 34 -6.61 9.56 16.16
N GLU A 35 -7.77 10.17 16.33
CA GLU A 35 -8.97 9.93 15.51
C GLU A 35 -9.66 11.24 15.14
N GLY A 36 -10.22 11.32 13.94
CA GLY A 36 -10.93 12.51 13.50
C GLY A 36 -12.06 12.21 12.53
N SER A 37 -13.02 13.13 12.46
CA SER A 37 -14.08 13.13 11.46
C SER A 37 -14.44 14.55 11.04
N HIS A 38 -14.87 14.72 9.79
CA HIS A 38 -15.29 16.00 9.24
C HIS A 38 -16.51 15.80 8.34
N PHE A 39 -17.49 16.68 8.45
CA PHE A 39 -18.74 16.62 7.69
C PHE A 39 -19.04 17.98 7.06
N THR A 40 -19.37 17.98 5.77
CA THR A 40 -19.81 19.17 5.05
C THR A 40 -20.83 18.80 3.98
N GLY A 41 -22.11 19.05 4.29
CA GLY A 41 -23.24 18.66 3.44
C GLY A 41 -23.17 17.17 3.04
N PRO A 42 -23.05 16.85 1.74
CA PRO A 42 -23.03 15.47 1.24
C PRO A 42 -21.75 14.68 1.59
N LEU A 43 -20.72 15.33 2.11
CA LEU A 43 -19.43 14.71 2.42
C LEU A 43 -19.31 14.36 3.91
N GLY A 44 -18.84 13.15 4.18
CA GLY A 44 -18.27 12.73 5.45
C GLY A 44 -16.87 12.14 5.26
N LEU A 45 -15.91 12.54 6.08
CA LEU A 45 -14.54 12.04 6.11
C LEU A 45 -14.20 11.50 7.49
N GLY A 46 -13.47 10.40 7.56
CA GLY A 46 -12.96 9.79 8.79
C GLY A 46 -11.48 9.43 8.67
N HIS A 47 -10.75 9.59 9.78
CA HIS A 47 -9.32 9.30 9.85
C HIS A 47 -8.93 8.61 11.16
N ARG A 48 -7.95 7.71 11.05
CA ARG A 48 -7.19 7.10 12.14
C ARG A 48 -5.71 7.39 11.92
N ARG A 49 -5.05 8.00 12.89
CA ARG A 49 -3.68 8.49 12.74
C ARG A 49 -2.67 7.57 13.43
N LEU A 50 -1.61 7.23 12.71
CA LEU A 50 -0.34 6.84 13.30
C LEU A 50 0.63 8.01 13.08
N SER A 51 1.03 8.68 14.15
CA SER A 51 1.84 9.89 14.13
C SER A 51 3.30 9.52 13.84
N VAL A 52 3.76 9.81 12.62
CA VAL A 52 5.12 9.51 12.12
C VAL A 52 5.85 10.78 11.67
N ILE A 53 5.15 11.70 11.00
CA ILE A 53 5.66 12.99 10.53
C ILE A 53 4.81 14.09 11.17
N ASP A 54 5.47 15.12 11.73
CA ASP A 54 4.89 16.19 12.54
C ASP A 54 3.98 15.67 13.66
N LEU A 55 4.57 15.33 14.81
CA LEU A 55 3.83 14.74 15.93
C LEU A 55 2.84 15.70 16.62
N SER A 56 2.79 16.96 16.19
CA SER A 56 1.91 17.96 16.79
C SER A 56 0.44 17.77 16.39
N ALA A 57 -0.46 18.37 17.17
CA ALA A 57 -1.90 18.42 16.86
C ALA A 57 -2.20 19.17 15.55
N ARG A 58 -1.25 19.96 15.01
CA ARG A 58 -1.44 20.71 13.75
C ARG A 58 -1.49 19.78 12.53
N SER A 59 -1.01 18.54 12.67
CA SER A 59 -1.10 17.49 11.65
C SER A 59 -2.25 16.50 11.92
N HIS A 60 -3.25 16.90 12.71
CA HIS A 60 -4.52 16.20 12.85
C HIS A 60 -5.22 16.06 11.50
N GLN A 61 -5.98 14.98 11.34
CA GLN A 61 -6.76 14.70 10.13
C GLN A 61 -8.19 14.23 10.48
N PRO A 62 -9.22 14.55 9.68
CA PRO A 62 -9.18 15.25 8.38
C PRO A 62 -8.58 16.66 8.46
N MET A 63 -7.63 16.98 7.58
CA MET A 63 -6.95 18.28 7.57
C MET A 63 -7.76 19.24 6.71
N ILE A 64 -8.09 20.40 7.26
CA ILE A 64 -8.97 21.39 6.64
C ILE A 64 -8.19 22.68 6.41
N ASP A 65 -8.27 23.19 5.19
CA ASP A 65 -7.85 24.54 4.87
C ASP A 65 -9.08 25.34 4.44
N GLU A 66 -9.66 26.06 5.41
CA GLU A 66 -10.88 26.85 5.20
C GLU A 66 -10.69 27.97 4.18
N ALA A 67 -9.49 28.59 4.15
CA ALA A 67 -9.20 29.67 3.22
C ALA A 67 -9.19 29.17 1.77
N LEU A 68 -8.69 27.95 1.56
CA LEU A 68 -8.70 27.30 0.25
C LEU A 68 -10.02 26.55 -0.05
N GLY A 69 -10.85 26.30 0.95
CA GLY A 69 -12.08 25.52 0.81
C GLY A 69 -11.80 24.04 0.54
N LEU A 70 -10.72 23.51 1.12
CA LEU A 70 -10.26 22.15 0.88
C LEU A 70 -10.25 21.32 2.17
N SER A 71 -10.55 20.03 2.06
CA SER A 71 -10.48 19.07 3.17
C SER A 71 -9.84 17.76 2.72
N LEU A 72 -8.95 17.18 3.50
CA LEU A 72 -8.13 16.04 3.09
C LEU A 72 -8.10 14.96 4.18
N VAL A 73 -8.18 13.70 3.74
CA VAL A 73 -7.72 12.53 4.50
C VAL A 73 -6.61 11.83 3.72
N PHE A 74 -5.53 11.47 4.41
CA PHE A 74 -4.31 10.97 3.83
C PHE A 74 -3.69 9.84 4.68
N ASN A 75 -3.33 8.77 3.99
CA ASN A 75 -2.55 7.66 4.50
C ASN A 75 -1.27 7.52 3.68
N GLY A 76 -0.11 7.84 4.25
CA GLY A 76 1.13 7.76 3.51
C GLY A 76 2.29 8.54 4.13
N ALA A 77 3.29 8.78 3.30
CA ALA A 77 4.38 9.71 3.53
C ALA A 77 4.79 10.32 2.18
N ILE A 78 4.87 11.65 2.10
CA ILE A 78 5.43 12.36 0.94
C ILE A 78 6.90 12.69 1.25
N TYR A 79 7.82 11.96 0.63
CA TYR A 79 9.25 12.05 0.92
C TYR A 79 9.89 13.37 0.48
N ASN A 80 9.35 14.02 -0.54
CA ASN A 80 9.82 15.32 -1.03
C ASN A 80 9.00 16.51 -0.49
N TYR A 81 8.33 16.36 0.66
CA TYR A 81 7.42 17.40 1.17
C TYR A 81 8.15 18.70 1.53
N ARG A 82 9.41 18.65 1.96
CA ARG A 82 10.20 19.85 2.31
C ARG A 82 10.52 20.67 1.06
N GLU A 83 10.90 20.01 -0.03
CA GLU A 83 11.16 20.64 -1.32
C GLU A 83 9.87 21.24 -1.91
N LEU A 84 8.76 20.50 -1.86
CA LEU A 84 7.46 20.99 -2.33
C LEU A 84 6.96 22.15 -1.48
N ARG A 85 7.12 22.10 -0.16
CA ARG A 85 6.78 23.19 0.75
C ARG A 85 7.56 24.46 0.38
N ALA A 86 8.88 24.37 0.19
CA ALA A 86 9.70 25.51 -0.21
C ALA A 86 9.27 26.09 -1.56
N ALA A 87 8.97 25.24 -2.54
CA ALA A 87 8.46 25.69 -3.85
C ALA A 87 7.11 26.42 -3.71
N LEU A 88 6.17 25.87 -2.96
CA LEU A 88 4.84 26.47 -2.76
C LEU A 88 4.91 27.75 -1.91
N GLN A 89 5.83 27.85 -0.94
CA GLN A 89 6.07 29.09 -0.21
C GLN A 89 6.59 30.20 -1.13
N ALA A 90 7.44 29.87 -2.10
CA ALA A 90 7.91 30.83 -3.11
C ALA A 90 6.76 31.33 -4.01
N GLU A 91 5.74 30.50 -4.24
CA GLU A 91 4.49 30.87 -4.93
C GLU A 91 3.48 31.62 -4.02
N GLY A 92 3.86 31.93 -2.77
CA GLY A 92 3.07 32.73 -1.84
C GLY A 92 2.14 31.94 -0.91
N TYR A 93 2.21 30.61 -0.91
CA TYR A 93 1.41 29.79 0.02
C TYR A 93 1.92 29.89 1.45
N ARG A 94 0.98 29.98 2.39
CA ARG A 94 1.24 29.89 3.84
C ARG A 94 0.90 28.51 4.35
N PHE A 95 1.71 28.04 5.30
CA PHE A 95 1.54 26.74 5.94
C PHE A 95 1.22 26.90 7.44
N PHE A 96 0.35 26.05 7.99
CA PHE A 96 -0.01 26.05 9.41
C PHE A 96 0.48 24.81 10.17
N SER A 97 0.96 23.78 9.49
CA SER A 97 1.59 22.58 10.04
C SER A 97 3.03 22.44 9.54
N GLU A 98 3.83 21.52 10.08
CA GLU A 98 5.14 21.14 9.52
C GLU A 98 5.08 19.80 8.76
N GLY A 99 3.94 19.11 8.82
CA GLY A 99 3.74 17.82 8.19
C GLY A 99 3.69 17.86 6.67
N ASP A 100 3.73 16.67 6.09
CA ASP A 100 3.61 16.41 4.66
C ASP A 100 2.16 16.46 4.15
N THR A 101 1.19 16.25 5.05
CA THR A 101 -0.24 16.26 4.74
C THR A 101 -0.68 17.59 4.12
N GLU A 102 -0.26 18.71 4.70
CA GLU A 102 -0.66 20.05 4.22
C GLU A 102 -0.11 20.35 2.83
N VAL A 103 1.05 19.80 2.47
CA VAL A 103 1.65 19.96 1.14
C VAL A 103 0.70 19.43 0.07
N ILE A 104 -0.06 18.37 0.32
CA ILE A 104 -1.03 17.84 -0.65
C ILE A 104 -2.16 18.85 -0.90
N LEU A 105 -2.69 19.50 0.14
CA LEU A 105 -3.73 20.54 0.00
C LEU A 105 -3.24 21.71 -0.87
N LYS A 106 -2.05 22.23 -0.56
CA LYS A 106 -1.47 23.37 -1.30
C LYS A 106 -1.08 22.98 -2.72
N ALA A 107 -0.54 21.77 -2.91
CA ALA A 107 -0.18 21.23 -4.22
C ALA A 107 -1.41 21.06 -5.11
N TYR A 108 -2.52 20.53 -4.58
CA TYR A 108 -3.78 20.42 -5.32
C TYR A 108 -4.35 21.81 -5.65
N HIS A 109 -4.33 22.77 -4.74
CA HIS A 109 -4.78 24.14 -5.06
C HIS A 109 -3.95 24.79 -6.16
N HIS A 110 -2.63 24.53 -6.20
CA HIS A 110 -1.72 25.13 -7.17
C HIS A 110 -1.72 24.44 -8.54
N TRP A 111 -1.62 23.11 -8.56
CA TRP A 111 -1.48 22.31 -9.79
C TRP A 111 -2.75 21.54 -10.17
N GLY A 112 -3.83 21.66 -9.40
CA GLY A 112 -5.05 20.87 -9.60
C GLY A 112 -4.78 19.37 -9.46
N GLU A 113 -5.46 18.58 -10.30
CA GLU A 113 -5.31 17.12 -10.32
C GLU A 113 -3.92 16.64 -10.76
N ALA A 114 -3.10 17.52 -11.37
CA ALA A 114 -1.72 17.23 -11.73
C ALA A 114 -0.79 17.24 -10.52
N CYS A 115 -1.25 17.64 -9.33
CA CYS A 115 -0.43 17.67 -8.11
C CYS A 115 0.27 16.32 -7.83
N VAL A 116 -0.37 15.20 -8.16
CA VAL A 116 0.13 13.84 -7.97
C VAL A 116 1.41 13.53 -8.75
N GLU A 117 1.69 14.27 -9.82
CA GLU A 117 2.90 14.13 -10.64
C GLU A 117 4.14 14.69 -9.92
N HIS A 118 3.93 15.61 -8.97
CA HIS A 118 4.97 16.22 -8.14
C HIS A 118 5.24 15.45 -6.83
N LEU A 119 4.35 14.53 -6.45
CA LEU A 119 4.45 13.80 -5.18
C LEU A 119 5.41 12.60 -5.32
N HIS A 120 6.44 12.56 -4.47
CA HIS A 120 7.31 11.39 -4.29
C HIS A 120 7.02 10.76 -2.95
N GLY A 121 6.35 9.61 -2.93
CA GLY A 121 5.92 9.01 -1.68
C GLY A 121 5.20 7.69 -1.86
N MET A 122 4.81 7.11 -0.73
CA MET A 122 3.76 6.08 -0.66
C MET A 122 2.51 6.75 -0.12
N PHE A 123 1.38 6.66 -0.81
CA PHE A 123 0.21 7.45 -0.44
C PHE A 123 -1.10 6.90 -1.00
N ALA A 124 -2.14 7.09 -0.21
CA ALA A 124 -3.52 7.04 -0.63
C ALA A 124 -4.21 8.23 0.05
N PHE A 125 -4.91 9.08 -0.70
CA PHE A 125 -5.63 10.20 -0.13
C PHE A 125 -6.96 10.46 -0.84
N ALA A 126 -7.85 11.17 -0.15
CA ALA A 126 -9.06 11.74 -0.70
C ALA A 126 -9.20 13.19 -0.23
N LEU A 127 -9.44 14.08 -1.18
CA LEU A 127 -9.52 15.53 -1.02
C LEU A 127 -10.86 16.02 -1.52
N TRP A 128 -11.60 16.74 -0.68
CA TRP A 128 -12.80 17.45 -1.08
C TRP A 128 -12.47 18.88 -1.46
N ASP A 129 -12.91 19.27 -2.66
CA ASP A 129 -12.84 20.63 -3.16
C ASP A 129 -14.24 21.24 -3.09
N ALA A 130 -14.46 22.10 -2.09
CA ALA A 130 -15.77 22.71 -1.88
C ALA A 130 -16.14 23.74 -2.97
N ARG A 131 -15.15 24.28 -3.70
CA ARG A 131 -15.42 25.24 -4.78
C ARG A 131 -15.88 24.52 -6.05
N ALA A 132 -15.23 23.39 -6.36
CA ALA A 132 -15.58 22.56 -7.50
C ALA A 132 -16.66 21.50 -7.19
N GLN A 133 -17.05 21.33 -5.91
CA GLN A 133 -18.02 20.33 -5.44
C GLN A 133 -17.68 18.91 -5.91
N ARG A 134 -16.42 18.51 -5.74
CA ARG A 134 -15.92 17.20 -6.16
C ARG A 134 -14.94 16.60 -5.16
N LEU A 135 -14.95 15.28 -5.08
CA LEU A 135 -13.98 14.49 -4.34
C LEU A 135 -12.88 14.02 -5.30
N PHE A 136 -11.65 14.40 -5.04
CA PHE A 136 -10.47 13.96 -5.77
C PHE A 136 -9.65 13.00 -4.91
N ALA A 137 -9.44 11.78 -5.38
CA ALA A 137 -8.63 10.76 -4.71
C ALA A 137 -7.44 10.35 -5.58
N ALA A 138 -6.37 9.91 -4.93
CA ALA A 138 -5.20 9.38 -5.64
C ALA A 138 -4.52 8.27 -4.85
N ARG A 139 -3.92 7.34 -5.58
CA ARG A 139 -3.11 6.25 -5.04
C ARG A 139 -1.72 6.28 -5.68
N ASP A 140 -0.70 6.04 -4.87
CA ASP A 140 0.70 6.13 -5.28
C ASP A 140 1.06 5.22 -6.46
N ARG A 141 2.22 5.51 -7.06
CA ARG A 141 2.71 4.94 -8.33
C ARG A 141 2.65 3.41 -8.36
N LEU A 142 2.95 2.76 -7.23
CA LEU A 142 3.01 1.29 -7.12
C LEU A 142 1.89 0.71 -6.23
N GLY A 143 0.99 1.54 -5.73
CA GLY A 143 -0.14 1.10 -4.91
C GLY A 143 0.27 0.62 -3.51
N ILE A 144 1.37 1.14 -2.96
CA ILE A 144 1.91 0.75 -1.64
C ILE A 144 0.86 1.00 -0.55
N LYS A 145 0.13 2.12 -0.60
CA LYS A 145 -0.98 2.37 0.32
C LYS A 145 -2.31 1.90 -0.28
N PRO A 146 -3.16 1.20 0.49
CA PRO A 146 -4.42 0.68 -0.01
C PRO A 146 -5.47 1.79 -0.17
N PHE A 147 -6.27 1.69 -1.23
CA PHE A 147 -7.45 2.51 -1.46
C PHE A 147 -8.53 1.66 -2.11
N TYR A 148 -9.56 1.34 -1.33
CA TYR A 148 -10.75 0.60 -1.76
C TYR A 148 -11.93 1.56 -1.87
N TYR A 149 -12.86 1.30 -2.78
CA TYR A 149 -14.09 2.05 -2.90
C TYR A 149 -15.28 1.16 -3.28
N ALA A 150 -16.48 1.66 -3.01
CA ALA A 150 -17.75 1.05 -3.37
C ALA A 150 -18.72 2.14 -3.81
N GLN A 151 -19.45 1.88 -4.89
CA GLN A 151 -20.68 2.62 -5.21
C GLN A 151 -21.83 1.87 -4.56
N VAL A 152 -22.59 2.58 -3.72
CA VAL A 152 -23.83 2.09 -3.10
C VAL A 152 -24.97 2.97 -3.54
N GLU A 153 -26.21 2.58 -3.23
CA GLU A 153 -27.39 3.38 -3.57
C GLU A 153 -27.27 4.81 -2.99
N GLY A 154 -27.21 5.80 -3.87
CA GLY A 154 -27.15 7.21 -3.49
C GLY A 154 -25.79 7.74 -2.99
N ALA A 155 -24.74 6.92 -2.92
CA ALA A 155 -23.44 7.35 -2.40
C ALA A 155 -22.21 6.62 -2.98
N PHE A 156 -21.08 7.32 -2.95
CA PHE A 156 -19.74 6.77 -3.14
C PHE A 156 -19.04 6.66 -1.78
N ARG A 157 -18.42 5.51 -1.49
CA ARG A 157 -17.65 5.29 -0.26
C ARG A 157 -16.24 4.83 -0.58
N PHE A 158 -15.28 5.25 0.23
CA PHE A 158 -13.90 4.78 0.15
C PHE A 158 -13.34 4.43 1.52
N ALA A 159 -12.35 3.54 1.56
CA ALA A 159 -11.59 3.26 2.77
C ALA A 159 -10.22 2.61 2.50
N SER A 160 -9.36 2.58 3.53
CA SER A 160 -8.09 1.83 3.51
C SER A 160 -8.25 0.31 3.60
N SER A 161 -9.45 -0.21 3.87
CA SER A 161 -9.71 -1.66 3.98
C SER A 161 -11.13 -2.01 3.49
N SER A 162 -11.34 -3.24 3.05
CA SER A 162 -12.66 -3.75 2.66
C SER A 162 -13.59 -3.85 3.89
N GLN A 163 -13.07 -4.25 5.05
CA GLN A 163 -13.80 -4.32 6.32
C GLN A 163 -14.46 -3.00 6.70
N ALA A 164 -13.73 -1.89 6.51
CA ALA A 164 -14.28 -0.56 6.76
C ALA A 164 -15.43 -0.23 5.80
N LEU A 165 -15.30 -0.50 4.49
CA LEU A 165 -16.40 -0.31 3.54
C LEU A 165 -17.64 -1.14 3.90
N LEU A 166 -17.43 -2.41 4.29
CA LEU A 166 -18.51 -3.31 4.69
C LEU A 166 -19.26 -2.81 5.93
N ALA A 167 -18.56 -2.16 6.86
CA ALA A 167 -19.15 -1.57 8.06
C ALA A 167 -20.08 -0.38 7.75
N GLY A 168 -19.88 0.30 6.61
CA GLY A 168 -20.81 1.34 6.14
C GLY A 168 -22.15 0.80 5.60
N GLY A 169 -22.28 -0.52 5.37
CA GLY A 169 -23.48 -1.15 4.83
C GLY A 169 -23.67 -0.94 3.32
N GLY A 170 -24.73 -1.52 2.74
CA GLY A 170 -25.12 -1.33 1.34
C GLY A 170 -24.21 -1.95 0.26
N VAL A 171 -23.04 -2.48 0.63
CA VAL A 171 -22.10 -3.11 -0.30
C VAL A 171 -22.58 -4.52 -0.69
N ASP A 172 -22.55 -4.83 -1.98
CA ASP A 172 -22.77 -6.20 -2.49
C ASP A 172 -21.61 -7.12 -2.07
N LYS A 173 -21.91 -8.09 -1.20
CA LYS A 173 -20.95 -9.05 -0.64
C LYS A 173 -20.85 -10.34 -1.43
N ALA A 174 -21.55 -10.46 -2.57
CA ALA A 174 -21.37 -11.61 -3.45
C ALA A 174 -19.91 -11.71 -3.91
N ILE A 175 -19.47 -12.94 -4.20
CA ILE A 175 -18.15 -13.19 -4.76
C ILE A 175 -18.11 -12.63 -6.18
N ASP A 176 -17.08 -11.84 -6.50
CA ASP A 176 -16.80 -11.36 -7.84
C ASP A 176 -16.17 -12.50 -8.66
N PRO A 177 -16.81 -13.00 -9.74
CA PRO A 177 -16.29 -14.14 -10.49
C PRO A 177 -14.94 -13.85 -11.17
N VAL A 178 -14.70 -12.59 -11.57
CA VAL A 178 -13.41 -12.17 -12.13
C VAL A 178 -12.34 -12.13 -11.03
N GLY A 179 -12.68 -11.52 -9.88
CA GLY A 179 -11.82 -11.50 -8.70
C GLY A 179 -11.43 -12.90 -8.22
N LEU A 180 -12.39 -13.83 -8.16
CA LEU A 180 -12.13 -15.23 -7.79
C LEU A 180 -11.22 -15.94 -8.79
N HIS A 181 -11.40 -15.70 -10.10
CA HIS A 181 -10.51 -16.26 -11.11
C HIS A 181 -9.08 -15.76 -10.92
N HIS A 182 -8.86 -14.45 -10.72
CA HIS A 182 -7.53 -13.93 -10.43
C HIS A 182 -6.93 -14.55 -9.17
N GLN A 183 -7.72 -14.64 -8.09
CA GLN A 183 -7.26 -15.17 -6.81
C GLN A 183 -6.77 -16.62 -6.92
N LEU A 184 -7.46 -17.47 -7.70
CA LEU A 184 -7.09 -18.87 -7.87
C LEU A 184 -6.01 -19.11 -8.94
N THR A 185 -5.61 -18.08 -9.68
CA THR A 185 -4.59 -18.18 -10.75
C THR A 185 -3.29 -17.46 -10.40
N LEU A 186 -3.33 -16.36 -9.64
CA LEU A 186 -2.20 -15.44 -9.39
C LEU A 186 -1.74 -15.45 -7.93
N HIS A 187 -1.58 -16.62 -7.30
CA HIS A 187 -1.09 -16.75 -5.92
C HIS A 187 -1.90 -15.91 -4.91
N ALA A 188 -3.23 -15.96 -5.00
CA ALA A 188 -4.18 -15.15 -4.22
C ALA A 188 -4.15 -13.63 -4.46
N VAL A 189 -3.40 -13.15 -5.46
CA VAL A 189 -3.41 -11.73 -5.87
C VAL A 189 -4.62 -11.46 -6.76
N ILE A 190 -5.37 -10.42 -6.41
CA ILE A 190 -6.45 -9.89 -7.25
C ILE A 190 -6.01 -8.52 -7.79
N PRO A 191 -5.71 -8.37 -9.09
CA PRO A 191 -5.38 -7.08 -9.67
C PRO A 191 -6.54 -6.06 -9.60
N ALA A 192 -6.20 -4.78 -9.48
CA ALA A 192 -7.19 -3.71 -9.61
C ALA A 192 -7.83 -3.73 -11.02
N PRO A 193 -9.12 -3.38 -11.14
CA PRO A 193 -9.97 -2.78 -10.12
C PRO A 193 -10.72 -3.81 -9.25
N HIS A 194 -10.61 -5.11 -9.52
CA HIS A 194 -11.40 -6.14 -8.84
C HIS A 194 -10.95 -6.38 -7.40
N THR A 195 -11.86 -6.89 -6.57
CA THR A 195 -11.56 -7.57 -5.30
C THR A 195 -12.35 -8.88 -5.28
N ILE A 196 -12.21 -9.68 -4.23
CA ILE A 196 -13.06 -10.87 -4.08
C ILE A 196 -14.54 -10.51 -3.88
N LEU A 197 -14.84 -9.30 -3.42
CA LEU A 197 -16.19 -8.81 -3.20
C LEU A 197 -16.68 -8.02 -4.42
N LYS A 198 -17.84 -8.41 -4.94
CA LYS A 198 -18.43 -7.83 -6.15
C LYS A 198 -18.73 -6.33 -6.01
N GLY A 199 -19.17 -5.89 -4.83
CA GLY A 199 -19.47 -4.47 -4.56
C GLY A 199 -18.25 -3.61 -4.23
N VAL A 200 -17.04 -4.17 -4.18
CA VAL A 200 -15.82 -3.43 -3.81
C VAL A 200 -14.83 -3.42 -4.96
N ARG A 201 -14.22 -2.25 -5.18
CA ARG A 201 -13.17 -2.03 -6.17
C ARG A 201 -11.92 -1.42 -5.53
N LYS A 202 -10.78 -1.64 -6.16
CA LYS A 202 -9.49 -1.00 -5.82
C LYS A 202 -9.20 0.14 -6.79
N LEU A 203 -8.77 1.28 -6.27
CA LEU A 203 -8.12 2.28 -7.12
C LEU A 203 -6.77 1.72 -7.58
N ALA A 204 -6.53 1.72 -8.88
CA ALA A 204 -5.31 1.16 -9.46
C ALA A 204 -4.06 1.96 -9.05
N PRO A 205 -2.87 1.32 -8.95
CA PRO A 205 -1.60 2.02 -8.76
C PRO A 205 -1.37 3.12 -9.80
N GLY A 206 -0.87 4.29 -9.39
CA GLY A 206 -0.59 5.39 -10.30
C GLY A 206 -1.83 5.99 -10.97
N HIS A 207 -2.99 5.90 -10.30
CA HIS A 207 -4.25 6.48 -10.78
C HIS A 207 -4.85 7.48 -9.78
N THR A 208 -5.60 8.43 -10.33
CA THR A 208 -6.53 9.29 -9.61
C THR A 208 -7.97 8.85 -9.88
N LEU A 209 -8.87 9.27 -9.01
CA LEU A 209 -10.31 9.09 -9.14
C LEU A 209 -11.02 10.39 -8.72
N THR A 210 -11.78 10.99 -9.62
CA THR A 210 -12.62 12.15 -9.35
C THR A 210 -14.07 11.71 -9.29
N VAL A 211 -14.79 12.15 -8.26
CA VAL A 211 -16.21 11.85 -8.03
C VAL A 211 -16.99 13.16 -7.85
N THR A 212 -18.04 13.34 -8.64
CA THR A 212 -18.91 14.52 -8.63
C THR A 212 -20.24 14.23 -7.93
N LEU A 213 -21.02 15.29 -7.64
CA LEU A 213 -22.30 15.19 -6.92
C LEU A 213 -23.46 14.56 -7.71
N ASP A 214 -23.26 14.29 -8.99
CA ASP A 214 -24.18 13.49 -9.82
C ASP A 214 -23.81 12.00 -9.84
N GLY A 215 -22.74 11.61 -9.13
CA GLY A 215 -22.25 10.24 -9.06
C GLY A 215 -21.37 9.81 -10.23
N GLU A 216 -20.93 10.75 -11.09
CA GLU A 216 -19.94 10.43 -12.14
C GLU A 216 -18.58 10.10 -11.51
N LEU A 217 -17.94 9.03 -12.00
CA LEU A 217 -16.59 8.62 -11.61
C LEU A 217 -15.66 8.71 -12.80
N GLN A 218 -14.60 9.48 -12.66
CA GLN A 218 -13.57 9.63 -13.68
C GLN A 218 -12.22 9.18 -13.12
N ALA A 219 -11.66 8.12 -13.69
CA ALA A 219 -10.34 7.63 -13.34
C ALA A 219 -9.29 8.08 -14.37
N ARG A 220 -8.14 8.57 -13.90
CA ARG A 220 -7.00 8.95 -14.76
C ARG A 220 -5.74 8.24 -14.30
N ARG A 221 -5.04 7.57 -15.23
CA ARG A 221 -3.68 7.11 -14.98
C ARG A 221 -2.73 8.30 -15.07
N TYR A 222 -2.04 8.61 -13.99
CA TYR A 222 -1.04 9.69 -13.96
C TYR A 222 0.40 9.15 -14.02
N TRP A 223 0.59 7.84 -13.80
CA TRP A 223 1.90 7.22 -13.85
C TRP A 223 1.85 5.82 -14.48
N ARG A 224 2.90 5.50 -15.23
CA ARG A 224 3.22 4.16 -15.74
C ARG A 224 4.73 3.97 -15.61
N LEU A 225 5.16 2.74 -15.32
CA LEU A 225 6.58 2.38 -15.41
C LEU A 225 7.01 2.36 -16.88
N GLU A 226 8.02 3.15 -17.22
CA GLU A 226 8.70 3.09 -18.51
C GLU A 226 10.04 2.37 -18.33
N ALA A 227 10.04 1.06 -18.60
CA ALA A 227 11.22 0.20 -18.47
C ALA A 227 12.00 0.14 -19.80
N THR A 228 12.59 1.27 -20.21
CA THR A 228 13.38 1.37 -21.44
C THR A 228 14.87 1.30 -21.15
N ARG A 229 15.63 0.59 -22.00
CA ARG A 229 17.10 0.60 -21.93
C ARG A 229 17.63 1.98 -22.37
N PRO A 230 18.71 2.49 -21.75
CA PRO A 230 19.32 3.73 -22.18
C PRO A 230 19.85 3.60 -23.62
N VAL A 231 19.84 4.72 -24.35
CA VAL A 231 20.35 4.78 -25.73
C VAL A 231 21.83 4.43 -25.78
N GLU A 232 22.59 4.96 -24.84
CA GLU A 232 24.00 4.61 -24.66
C GLU A 232 24.13 3.37 -23.78
N PRO A 233 24.76 2.29 -24.27
CA PRO A 233 25.09 1.14 -23.44
C PRO A 233 25.91 1.56 -22.23
N LYS A 234 25.53 1.03 -21.07
CA LYS A 234 26.28 1.19 -19.82
C LYS A 234 27.11 -0.06 -19.57
N THR A 235 28.30 0.11 -19.01
CA THR A 235 29.10 -1.02 -18.54
C THR A 235 28.46 -1.63 -17.29
N GLU A 236 28.88 -2.83 -16.92
CA GLU A 236 28.46 -3.47 -15.66
C GLU A 236 28.77 -2.57 -14.44
N GLN A 237 29.95 -1.98 -14.41
CA GLN A 237 30.36 -1.09 -13.33
C GLN A 237 29.50 0.17 -13.26
N ASP A 238 29.10 0.73 -14.40
CA ASP A 238 28.18 1.87 -14.44
C ASP A 238 26.82 1.50 -13.84
N TRP A 239 26.29 0.31 -14.16
CA TRP A 239 25.03 -0.17 -13.60
C TRP A 239 25.10 -0.39 -12.10
N ILE A 240 26.18 -1.01 -11.62
CA ILE A 240 26.41 -1.20 -10.18
C ILE A 240 26.37 0.15 -9.45
N GLN A 241 27.08 1.16 -9.97
CA GLN A 241 27.11 2.49 -9.35
C GLN A 241 25.74 3.18 -9.40
N LEU A 242 25.05 3.14 -10.55
CA LEU A 242 23.73 3.77 -10.70
C LEU A 242 22.67 3.14 -9.78
N ILE A 243 22.68 1.81 -9.65
CA ILE A 243 21.78 1.09 -8.75
C ILE A 243 22.10 1.42 -7.29
N HIS A 244 23.39 1.38 -6.91
CA HIS A 244 23.82 1.73 -5.56
C HIS A 244 23.41 3.15 -5.17
N ASP A 245 23.64 4.14 -6.03
CA ASP A 245 23.24 5.52 -5.78
C ASP A 245 21.71 5.70 -5.69
N ALA A 246 20.96 5.00 -6.55
CA ALA A 246 19.50 5.04 -6.51
C ALA A 246 18.94 4.44 -5.21
N LEU A 247 19.48 3.30 -4.77
CA LEU A 247 19.07 2.63 -3.54
C LEU A 247 19.48 3.43 -2.30
N ARG A 248 20.72 3.95 -2.25
CA ARG A 248 21.19 4.81 -1.16
C ARG A 248 20.28 6.03 -0.99
N LYS A 249 19.97 6.72 -2.09
CA LYS A 249 19.04 7.87 -2.09
C LYS A 249 17.62 7.47 -1.63
N ALA A 250 17.15 6.29 -2.02
CA ALA A 250 15.83 5.79 -1.62
C ALA A 250 15.75 5.50 -0.10
N VAL A 251 16.83 4.97 0.48
CA VAL A 251 16.97 4.69 1.91
C VAL A 251 17.08 6.00 2.72
N GLU A 252 17.94 6.93 2.30
CA GLU A 252 18.10 8.25 2.94
C GLU A 252 16.78 9.03 3.02
N ARG A 253 15.98 9.00 1.95
CA ARG A 253 14.65 9.64 1.91
C ARG A 253 13.69 9.06 2.94
N ARG A 254 13.72 7.74 3.18
CA ARG A 254 12.82 7.08 4.14
C ARG A 254 13.27 7.29 5.58
N LEU A 255 14.57 7.49 5.81
CA LEU A 255 15.12 7.83 7.11
C LEU A 255 14.78 9.25 7.56
N THR A 256 15.02 10.23 6.68
CA THR A 256 15.05 11.67 7.04
C THR A 256 13.67 12.30 7.23
N VAL A 257 12.61 11.61 6.81
CA VAL A 257 11.24 12.10 6.82
C VAL A 257 10.47 11.74 8.09
N ALA A 258 10.90 10.73 8.84
CA ALA A 258 10.20 10.26 10.04
C ALA A 258 10.72 10.98 11.29
N ASP A 259 9.80 11.50 12.12
CA ASP A 259 10.11 12.10 13.42
C ASP A 259 10.12 11.07 14.57
N VAL A 260 10.12 9.78 14.22
CA VAL A 260 10.13 8.63 15.15
C VAL A 260 11.22 7.64 14.75
N PRO A 261 11.71 6.78 15.67
CA PRO A 261 12.70 5.75 15.33
C PRO A 261 12.21 4.82 14.22
N VAL A 262 13.11 4.53 13.26
CA VAL A 262 12.87 3.61 12.14
C VAL A 262 13.68 2.33 12.35
N GLY A 263 13.01 1.18 12.32
CA GLY A 263 13.65 -0.14 12.35
C GLY A 263 13.74 -0.79 10.96
N VAL A 264 14.30 -2.00 10.91
CA VAL A 264 14.36 -2.83 9.70
C VAL A 264 13.90 -4.25 10.02
N LEU A 265 13.04 -4.82 9.17
CA LEU A 265 12.78 -6.25 9.19
C LEU A 265 13.92 -6.96 8.46
N LEU A 266 14.65 -7.81 9.18
CA LEU A 266 15.87 -8.48 8.72
C LEU A 266 15.61 -9.99 8.66
N SER A 267 15.52 -10.57 7.46
CA SER A 267 15.49 -12.04 7.30
C SER A 267 16.88 -12.63 7.16
N GLY A 268 17.85 -11.82 6.71
CA GLY A 268 19.19 -12.29 6.30
C GLY A 268 19.30 -12.54 4.80
N GLY A 269 18.17 -12.60 4.08
CA GLY A 269 18.14 -12.57 2.62
C GLY A 269 18.73 -11.26 2.05
N LEU A 270 19.18 -11.32 0.80
CA LEU A 270 19.95 -10.25 0.13
C LEU A 270 19.31 -8.86 0.29
N ASP A 271 18.00 -8.76 0.09
CA ASP A 271 17.30 -7.46 0.05
C ASP A 271 17.29 -6.77 1.41
N SER A 272 16.95 -7.51 2.46
CA SER A 272 16.92 -6.99 3.83
C SER A 272 18.33 -6.67 4.35
N SER A 273 19.31 -7.50 3.97
CA SER A 273 20.72 -7.31 4.28
C SER A 273 21.30 -6.08 3.57
N LEU A 274 20.92 -5.85 2.31
CA LEU A 274 21.31 -4.67 1.53
C LEU A 274 20.75 -3.38 2.15
N LEU A 275 19.49 -3.39 2.63
CA LEU A 275 18.94 -2.27 3.37
C LEU A 275 19.76 -1.94 4.62
N VAL A 276 20.14 -2.94 5.42
CA VAL A 276 21.00 -2.74 6.60
C VAL A 276 22.36 -2.14 6.20
N GLY A 277 22.98 -2.67 5.13
CA GLY A 277 24.25 -2.16 4.62
C GLY A 277 24.17 -0.70 4.18
N LEU A 278 23.15 -0.34 3.40
CA LEU A 278 22.92 1.03 2.93
C LEU A 278 22.62 2.00 4.08
N LEU A 279 21.89 1.54 5.10
CA LEU A 279 21.61 2.32 6.31
C LEU A 279 22.87 2.58 7.13
N ALA A 280 23.72 1.57 7.28
CA ALA A 280 25.01 1.70 7.94
C ALA A 280 25.94 2.64 7.16
N GLU A 281 25.96 2.54 5.83
CA GLU A 281 26.71 3.43 4.94
C GLU A 281 26.26 4.89 5.06
N ALA A 282 24.94 5.12 5.17
CA ALA A 282 24.36 6.44 5.43
C ALA A 282 24.65 6.99 6.85
N GLY A 283 25.40 6.24 7.67
CA GLY A 283 25.85 6.67 8.99
C GLY A 283 24.82 6.49 10.10
N VAL A 284 23.77 5.71 9.89
CA VAL A 284 22.79 5.38 10.94
C VAL A 284 23.49 4.56 12.03
N LYS A 285 23.50 5.09 13.25
CA LYS A 285 24.00 4.42 14.45
C LYS A 285 22.83 3.80 15.22
N ASP A 286 23.10 2.73 15.98
CA ASP A 286 22.08 2.00 16.76
C ASP A 286 20.90 1.51 15.90
N LEU A 287 21.22 0.95 14.72
CA LEU A 287 20.21 0.45 13.80
C LEU A 287 19.42 -0.69 14.46
N ARG A 288 18.11 -0.52 14.61
CA ARG A 288 17.23 -1.54 15.18
C ARG A 288 16.80 -2.52 14.10
N THR A 289 17.12 -3.78 14.28
CA THR A 289 16.77 -4.86 13.34
C THR A 289 15.93 -5.90 14.05
N PHE A 290 14.96 -6.46 13.33
CA PHE A 290 14.00 -7.43 13.87
C PHE A 290 13.92 -8.64 12.96
N SER A 291 14.07 -9.84 13.53
CA SER A 291 13.83 -11.12 12.83
C SER A 291 12.71 -11.89 13.53
N ILE A 292 12.02 -12.71 12.76
CA ILE A 292 11.07 -13.71 13.26
C ILE A 292 11.59 -15.10 12.96
N GLY A 293 11.33 -16.03 13.86
CA GLY A 293 11.55 -17.46 13.67
C GLY A 293 10.44 -18.24 14.37
N PHE A 294 10.14 -19.41 13.87
CA PHE A 294 9.19 -20.36 14.42
C PHE A 294 9.93 -21.53 15.07
N GLU A 295 9.20 -22.29 15.89
CA GLU A 295 9.69 -23.57 16.41
C GLU A 295 9.94 -24.57 15.28
N ASP A 296 11.05 -25.29 15.36
CA ASP A 296 11.39 -26.37 14.43
C ASP A 296 10.28 -27.43 14.38
N VAL A 297 10.02 -27.94 13.18
CA VAL A 297 9.05 -29.02 12.95
C VAL A 297 9.78 -30.22 12.36
N GLY A 298 10.07 -31.20 13.23
CA GLY A 298 10.85 -32.37 12.81
C GLY A 298 12.29 -31.99 12.46
N GLU A 299 12.68 -32.22 11.20
CA GLU A 299 14.01 -31.86 10.68
C GLU A 299 14.03 -30.49 9.98
N GLU A 300 12.88 -29.83 9.85
CA GLU A 300 12.77 -28.51 9.22
C GLU A 300 13.04 -27.42 10.26
N ALA A 301 14.11 -26.64 10.03
CA ALA A 301 14.43 -25.48 10.85
C ALA A 301 13.34 -24.41 10.70
N GLY A 302 12.74 -24.00 11.81
CA GLY A 302 11.68 -23.00 11.83
C GLY A 302 12.19 -21.55 11.74
N SER A 303 13.51 -21.35 11.73
CA SER A 303 14.12 -20.01 11.72
C SER A 303 15.29 -19.87 10.76
N GLU A 304 15.40 -18.68 10.16
CA GLU A 304 16.48 -18.26 9.27
C GLU A 304 17.52 -17.40 10.00
N PHE A 305 17.61 -17.54 11.32
CA PHE A 305 18.40 -16.64 12.17
C PHE A 305 19.90 -16.67 11.89
N GLU A 306 20.44 -17.77 11.37
CA GLU A 306 21.85 -17.85 10.98
C GLU A 306 22.22 -16.81 9.91
N TYR A 307 21.29 -16.52 8.98
CA TYR A 307 21.51 -15.54 7.93
C TYR A 307 21.43 -14.12 8.48
N SER A 308 20.48 -13.83 9.38
CA SER A 308 20.39 -12.51 10.00
C SER A 308 21.56 -12.26 10.96
N ASP A 309 22.08 -13.27 11.65
CA ASP A 309 23.23 -13.17 12.54
C ASP A 309 24.50 -12.70 11.83
N ALA A 310 24.77 -13.19 10.63
CA ALA A 310 25.92 -12.76 9.84
C ALA A 310 25.88 -11.24 9.54
N VAL A 311 24.68 -10.70 9.27
CA VAL A 311 24.46 -9.27 9.03
C VAL A 311 24.64 -8.48 10.33
N VAL A 312 24.11 -9.00 11.43
CA VAL A 312 24.23 -8.39 12.77
C VAL A 312 25.70 -8.33 13.20
N GLU A 313 26.47 -9.39 13.00
CA GLU A 313 27.90 -9.43 13.28
C GLU A 313 28.66 -8.40 12.42
N ARG A 314 28.32 -8.28 11.13
CA ARG A 314 28.99 -7.36 10.22
C ARG A 314 28.74 -5.89 10.55
N PHE A 315 27.49 -5.53 10.88
CA PHE A 315 27.04 -4.15 11.03
C PHE A 315 26.74 -3.73 12.48
N GLN A 316 26.87 -4.65 13.43
CA GLN A 316 26.70 -4.42 14.88
C GLN A 316 25.36 -3.73 15.21
N THR A 317 24.27 -4.22 14.59
CA THR A 317 22.92 -3.68 14.77
C THR A 317 22.34 -4.04 16.14
N ARG A 318 21.42 -3.24 16.67
CA ARG A 318 20.61 -3.59 17.84
C ARG A 318 19.52 -4.57 17.42
N HIS A 319 19.86 -5.85 17.47
CA HIS A 319 19.04 -6.92 16.94
C HIS A 319 18.08 -7.52 17.97
N THR A 320 16.82 -7.72 17.57
CA THR A 320 15.81 -8.44 18.36
C THR A 320 15.28 -9.62 17.55
N LYS A 321 15.40 -10.82 18.12
CA LYS A 321 14.82 -12.05 17.54
C LYS A 321 13.54 -12.41 18.26
N TYR A 322 12.46 -12.55 17.50
CA TYR A 322 11.19 -13.03 17.99
C TYR A 322 11.02 -14.50 17.61
N HIS A 323 11.05 -15.37 18.61
CA HIS A 323 10.74 -16.78 18.44
C HIS A 323 9.25 -17.00 18.78
N ILE A 324 8.47 -17.45 17.80
CA ILE A 324 7.03 -17.67 17.95
C ILE A 324 6.75 -19.15 18.13
N PRO A 325 6.20 -19.55 19.29
CA PRO A 325 5.80 -20.94 19.51
C PRO A 325 4.73 -21.38 18.52
N ASN A 326 4.81 -22.62 18.01
CA ASN A 326 3.79 -23.16 17.11
C ASN A 326 2.41 -23.23 17.80
N SER A 327 2.39 -23.36 19.13
CA SER A 327 1.18 -23.27 19.94
C SER A 327 0.50 -21.89 19.91
N GLU A 328 1.22 -20.81 19.59
CA GLU A 328 0.65 -19.47 19.43
C GLU A 328 0.13 -19.22 18.00
N VAL A 329 0.63 -19.93 16.99
CA VAL A 329 0.30 -19.63 15.58
C VAL A 329 -1.14 -20.00 15.24
N LEU A 330 -1.52 -21.27 15.45
CA LEU A 330 -2.85 -21.76 15.04
C LEU A 330 -4.02 -21.03 15.74
N PRO A 331 -3.98 -20.77 17.06
CA PRO A 331 -5.07 -20.04 17.73
C PRO A 331 -5.24 -18.60 17.25
N ARG A 332 -4.19 -17.98 16.69
CA ARG A 332 -4.21 -16.58 16.22
C ARG A 332 -4.59 -16.45 14.74
N LEU A 333 -4.72 -17.55 14.01
CA LEU A 333 -5.10 -17.55 12.59
C LEU A 333 -6.40 -16.77 12.33
N PRO A 334 -7.49 -16.92 13.10
CA PRO A 334 -8.72 -16.14 12.88
C PRO A 334 -8.48 -14.63 12.96
N GLU A 335 -7.67 -14.17 13.92
CA GLU A 335 -7.36 -12.75 14.04
C GLU A 335 -6.54 -12.23 12.86
N ALA A 336 -5.57 -13.00 12.38
CA ALA A 336 -4.80 -12.61 11.20
C ALA A 336 -5.74 -12.47 9.98
N VAL A 337 -6.62 -13.45 9.76
CA VAL A 337 -7.62 -13.45 8.69
C VAL A 337 -8.57 -12.25 8.81
N ASP A 338 -9.06 -11.93 10.01
CA ASP A 338 -9.94 -10.77 10.26
C ASP A 338 -9.28 -9.43 9.85
N ASN A 339 -7.94 -9.36 9.90
CA ASN A 339 -7.17 -8.17 9.53
C ASN A 339 -6.66 -8.19 8.07
N MET A 340 -6.89 -9.27 7.32
CA MET A 340 -6.59 -9.33 5.89
C MET A 340 -7.67 -8.60 5.09
N ALA A 341 -7.29 -7.55 4.35
CA ALA A 341 -8.26 -6.84 3.51
C ALA A 341 -8.82 -7.74 2.39
N GLU A 342 -8.03 -8.69 1.93
CA GLU A 342 -8.39 -9.72 0.96
C GLU A 342 -7.73 -11.05 1.39
N PRO A 343 -8.38 -12.21 1.18
CA PRO A 343 -7.84 -13.47 1.66
C PRO A 343 -6.52 -13.81 0.96
N MET A 344 -5.45 -13.96 1.75
CA MET A 344 -4.15 -14.43 1.28
C MET A 344 -3.97 -15.89 1.70
N VAL A 345 -3.35 -16.69 0.83
CA VAL A 345 -3.15 -18.14 1.06
C VAL A 345 -1.78 -18.43 1.69
N GLY A 346 -0.84 -17.49 1.64
CA GLY A 346 0.51 -17.64 2.17
C GLY A 346 0.56 -17.74 3.69
N GLN A 347 1.32 -18.72 4.19
CA GLN A 347 1.60 -18.90 5.62
C GLN A 347 2.36 -17.69 6.22
N ASP A 348 3.12 -17.00 5.37
CA ASP A 348 3.84 -15.77 5.69
C ASP A 348 2.91 -14.65 6.15
N ALA A 349 1.68 -14.55 5.67
CA ALA A 349 0.75 -13.48 6.07
C ALA A 349 0.42 -13.52 7.58
N VAL A 350 0.31 -14.71 8.17
CA VAL A 350 0.12 -14.90 9.62
C VAL A 350 1.40 -14.59 10.38
N ALA A 351 2.54 -15.02 9.84
CA ALA A 351 3.86 -14.71 10.40
C ALA A 351 4.09 -13.19 10.48
N PHE A 352 3.79 -12.46 9.40
CA PHE A 352 3.89 -11.01 9.34
C PHE A 352 2.93 -10.32 10.31
N TYR A 353 1.72 -10.84 10.49
CA TYR A 353 0.77 -10.31 11.48
C TYR A 353 1.36 -10.40 12.90
N LEU A 354 1.87 -11.56 13.28
CA LEU A 354 2.46 -11.79 14.60
C LEU A 354 3.76 -10.99 14.80
N LEU A 355 4.61 -10.92 13.76
CA LEU A 355 5.82 -10.08 13.78
C LEU A 355 5.46 -8.61 13.98
N ALA A 356 4.51 -8.10 13.20
CA ALA A 356 4.09 -6.70 13.28
C ALA A 356 3.50 -6.37 14.66
N GLU A 357 2.72 -7.27 15.26
CA GLU A 357 2.24 -7.12 16.64
C GLU A 357 3.39 -6.95 17.63
N ARG A 358 4.44 -7.78 17.55
CA ARG A 358 5.60 -7.70 18.44
C ARG A 358 6.41 -6.43 18.20
N VAL A 359 6.79 -6.17 16.95
CA VAL A 359 7.60 -5.01 16.54
C VAL A 359 6.91 -3.68 16.87
N SER A 360 5.58 -3.62 16.77
CA SER A 360 4.82 -2.40 17.09
C SER A 360 4.99 -1.91 18.54
N LYS A 361 5.44 -2.79 19.45
CA LYS A 361 5.75 -2.45 20.85
C LYS A 361 7.08 -1.71 20.99
N ASP A 362 7.99 -1.84 20.01
CA ASP A 362 9.31 -1.22 20.02
C ASP A 362 9.42 0.00 19.09
N VAL A 363 8.82 -0.07 17.90
CA VAL A 363 8.93 0.95 16.85
C VAL A 363 7.63 1.09 16.06
N LYS A 364 7.35 2.32 15.62
CA LYS A 364 6.17 2.64 14.79
C LYS A 364 6.41 2.43 13.30
N VAL A 365 7.68 2.47 12.88
CA VAL A 365 8.08 2.44 11.47
C VAL A 365 9.18 1.41 11.29
N VAL A 366 9.02 0.57 10.27
CA VAL A 366 10.05 -0.36 9.81
C VAL A 366 10.22 -0.27 8.30
N GLN A 367 11.44 -0.52 7.82
CA GLN A 367 11.72 -0.77 6.41
C GLN A 367 11.78 -2.28 6.16
N SER A 368 11.36 -2.70 4.97
CA SER A 368 11.36 -4.09 4.51
C SER A 368 11.91 -4.17 3.09
N GLY A 369 12.56 -5.29 2.75
CA GLY A 369 13.11 -5.55 1.42
C GLY A 369 12.09 -5.91 0.33
N GLN A 370 10.80 -5.98 0.67
CA GLN A 370 9.73 -6.33 -0.27
C GLN A 370 9.73 -5.41 -1.51
N GLY A 371 9.52 -5.98 -2.69
CA GLY A 371 9.58 -5.28 -3.97
C GLY A 371 10.88 -5.48 -4.74
N ALA A 372 11.93 -6.02 -4.11
CA ALA A 372 13.23 -6.21 -4.76
C ALA A 372 13.17 -7.29 -5.84
N ASP A 373 12.59 -8.46 -5.54
CA ASP A 373 12.47 -9.57 -6.50
C ASP A 373 11.67 -9.16 -7.75
N GLU A 374 10.61 -8.37 -7.60
CA GLU A 374 9.80 -7.87 -8.71
C GLU A 374 10.55 -6.86 -9.58
N VAL A 375 11.45 -6.06 -8.99
CA VAL A 375 12.23 -5.04 -9.71
C VAL A 375 13.45 -5.66 -10.39
N PHE A 376 14.13 -6.59 -9.73
CA PHE A 376 15.41 -7.16 -10.19
C PHE A 376 15.27 -8.53 -10.85
N GLY A 377 14.07 -9.10 -10.90
CA GLY A 377 13.85 -10.43 -11.47
C GLY A 377 14.38 -11.55 -10.58
N GLY A 378 14.25 -11.42 -9.26
CA GLY A 378 14.88 -12.31 -8.27
C GLY A 378 14.23 -13.69 -8.14
N TYR A 379 13.00 -13.86 -8.61
CA TYR A 379 12.31 -15.14 -8.53
C TYR A 379 12.90 -16.21 -9.46
N PHE A 380 12.97 -17.45 -8.96
CA PHE A 380 13.57 -18.59 -9.67
C PHE A 380 12.88 -18.93 -11.02
N TRP A 381 11.65 -18.47 -11.23
CA TRP A 381 10.91 -18.71 -12.45
C TRP A 381 11.31 -17.79 -13.61
N TYR A 382 11.92 -16.62 -13.37
CA TYR A 382 12.29 -15.73 -14.49
C TYR A 382 13.27 -16.36 -15.49
N PRO A 383 14.36 -17.04 -15.07
CA PRO A 383 15.21 -17.77 -16.01
C PRO A 383 14.47 -18.92 -16.73
N ARG A 384 13.50 -19.55 -16.07
CA ARG A 384 12.68 -20.62 -16.67
C ARG A 384 11.73 -20.08 -17.74
N MET A 385 11.10 -18.94 -17.47
CA MET A 385 10.28 -18.21 -18.45
C MET A 385 11.13 -17.77 -19.64
N ASP A 386 12.35 -17.29 -19.40
CA ASP A 386 13.22 -16.81 -20.47
C ASP A 386 13.59 -17.93 -21.45
N ALA A 387 13.93 -19.10 -20.92
CA ALA A 387 14.28 -20.30 -21.69
C ALA A 387 13.09 -21.00 -22.37
N GLU A 388 11.85 -20.63 -22.04
CA GLU A 388 10.64 -21.26 -22.55
C GLU A 388 10.26 -20.76 -23.96
N ALA A 389 9.74 -21.65 -24.80
CA ALA A 389 9.26 -21.30 -26.14
C ALA A 389 7.74 -21.02 -26.14
N GLY A 390 7.29 -20.13 -27.02
CA GLY A 390 5.89 -19.76 -27.17
C GLY A 390 5.69 -18.24 -27.14
N THR A 391 4.43 -17.82 -27.06
CA THR A 391 4.05 -16.44 -26.79
C THR A 391 4.45 -16.02 -25.38
N ASP A 392 4.57 -14.72 -25.12
CA ASP A 392 4.91 -14.23 -23.78
C ASP A 392 3.89 -14.65 -22.71
N LEU A 393 2.61 -14.76 -23.09
CA LEU A 393 1.57 -15.30 -22.21
C LEU A 393 1.83 -16.77 -21.87
N GLU A 394 2.12 -17.62 -22.85
CA GLU A 394 2.37 -19.05 -22.61
C GLU A 394 3.60 -19.27 -21.73
N ARG A 395 4.67 -18.50 -21.98
CA ARG A 395 5.90 -18.52 -21.18
C ARG A 395 5.63 -18.09 -19.75
N PHE A 396 4.86 -17.02 -19.54
CA PHE A 396 4.50 -16.53 -18.21
C PHE A 396 3.58 -17.50 -17.47
N ALA A 397 2.47 -17.90 -18.10
CA ALA A 397 1.43 -18.72 -17.49
C ALA A 397 1.97 -20.07 -17.00
N ARG A 398 2.85 -20.72 -17.77
CA ARG A 398 3.41 -22.02 -17.41
C ARG A 398 4.20 -22.02 -16.09
N HIS A 399 4.88 -20.91 -15.77
CA HIS A 399 5.76 -20.83 -14.61
C HIS A 399 5.21 -19.98 -13.46
N TYR A 400 4.14 -19.21 -13.70
CA TYR A 400 3.54 -18.31 -12.69
C TYR A 400 2.10 -18.66 -12.35
N PHE A 401 1.29 -19.20 -13.27
CA PHE A 401 -0.10 -19.49 -12.94
C PHE A 401 -0.17 -20.70 -12.01
N ASP A 402 -0.97 -20.59 -10.94
CA ASP A 402 -1.21 -21.67 -10.00
C ASP A 402 -1.85 -22.90 -10.67
N ARG A 403 -2.72 -22.65 -11.66
CA ARG A 403 -3.48 -23.67 -12.38
C ARG A 403 -3.99 -23.19 -13.74
N PRO A 404 -4.21 -24.10 -14.70
CA PRO A 404 -4.89 -23.80 -15.96
C PRO A 404 -6.36 -23.39 -15.76
N HIS A 405 -6.94 -22.75 -16.79
CA HIS A 405 -8.35 -22.32 -16.77
C HIS A 405 -9.31 -23.51 -16.67
N GLU A 406 -9.02 -24.63 -17.33
CA GLU A 406 -9.84 -25.84 -17.29
C GLU A 406 -9.96 -26.39 -15.86
N GLU A 407 -8.85 -26.45 -15.13
CA GLU A 407 -8.82 -26.87 -13.72
C GLU A 407 -9.57 -25.88 -12.82
N PHE A 408 -9.49 -24.58 -13.10
CA PHE A 408 -10.31 -23.58 -12.41
C PHE A 408 -11.81 -23.86 -12.58
N LEU A 409 -12.27 -24.16 -13.80
CA LEU A 409 -13.68 -24.48 -14.07
C LEU A 409 -14.14 -25.74 -13.32
N GLU A 410 -13.27 -26.73 -13.16
CA GLU A 410 -13.54 -27.93 -12.35
C GLU A 410 -13.59 -27.63 -10.85
N THR A 411 -12.78 -26.67 -10.39
CA THR A 411 -12.67 -26.28 -8.97
C THR A 411 -13.90 -25.50 -8.48
N VAL A 412 -14.49 -24.63 -9.31
CA VAL A 412 -15.55 -23.70 -8.90
C VAL A 412 -16.95 -24.13 -9.35
N THR A 413 -17.96 -23.77 -8.55
CA THR A 413 -19.38 -23.98 -8.90
C THR A 413 -19.80 -23.16 -10.12
N THR A 414 -20.78 -23.64 -10.88
CA THR A 414 -21.29 -23.02 -12.12
C THR A 414 -21.52 -21.51 -12.06
N PRO A 415 -22.08 -20.91 -11.00
CA PRO A 415 -22.29 -19.45 -10.94
C PRO A 415 -21.02 -18.59 -10.98
N TYR A 416 -19.85 -19.18 -10.68
CA TYR A 416 -18.55 -18.49 -10.67
C TYR A 416 -17.66 -18.85 -11.87
N ARG A 417 -18.15 -19.71 -12.76
CA ARG A 417 -17.47 -19.99 -14.03
C ARG A 417 -17.61 -18.79 -14.96
N GLY A 418 -16.64 -18.59 -15.85
CA GLY A 418 -16.60 -17.47 -16.77
C GLY A 418 -15.51 -17.65 -17.82
N GLU A 419 -15.12 -16.55 -18.49
CA GLU A 419 -13.97 -16.54 -19.41
C GLU A 419 -12.65 -16.73 -18.65
N ASP A 420 -11.57 -17.00 -19.39
CA ASP A 420 -10.21 -16.93 -18.87
C ASP A 420 -9.76 -15.46 -18.69
N TRP A 421 -10.33 -14.84 -17.66
CA TRP A 421 -10.12 -13.42 -17.35
C TRP A 421 -8.65 -13.10 -17.06
N THR A 422 -7.93 -14.06 -16.47
CA THR A 422 -6.53 -13.84 -16.06
C THR A 422 -5.60 -13.88 -17.26
N SER A 423 -5.75 -14.86 -18.15
CA SER A 423 -4.96 -14.88 -19.39
C SER A 423 -5.20 -13.65 -20.25
N LYS A 424 -6.47 -13.20 -20.36
CA LYS A 424 -6.81 -11.97 -21.09
C LYS A 424 -6.14 -10.74 -20.49
N LEU A 425 -6.23 -10.56 -19.16
CA LEU A 425 -5.57 -9.45 -18.46
C LEU A 425 -4.06 -9.48 -18.67
N VAL A 426 -3.42 -10.65 -18.50
CA VAL A 426 -1.96 -10.76 -18.63
C VAL A 426 -1.52 -10.51 -20.07
N ALA A 427 -2.23 -11.04 -21.06
CA ALA A 427 -1.96 -10.76 -22.48
C ALA A 427 -2.02 -9.25 -22.78
N GLU A 428 -3.02 -8.53 -22.27
CA GLU A 428 -3.14 -7.08 -22.42
C GLU A 428 -2.01 -6.28 -21.74
N ARG A 429 -1.35 -6.86 -20.73
CA ARG A 429 -0.23 -6.21 -20.01
C ARG A 429 1.13 -6.50 -20.63
N LEU A 430 1.27 -7.64 -21.30
CA LEU A 430 2.48 -8.06 -22.01
C LEU A 430 2.56 -7.43 -23.41
N ALA A 431 1.40 -7.13 -24.03
CA ALA A 431 1.30 -6.34 -25.26
C ALA A 431 1.62 -4.86 -25.04
#